data_AF-A0A1M7QVW0-F1
#
_entry.id   AF-A0A1M7QVW0-F1
#
_cell.length_a   1.000
_cell.length_b   1.000
_cell.length_c   1.000
_cell.angle_alpha   90.00
_cell.angle_beta   90.00
_cell.angle_gamma   90.00
#
_symmetry.space_group_name_H-M   'P 1'
#
loop_
_entity.id
_entity.type
_entity.pdbx_description
1 polymer ?
#
loop_
_entity_poly.entity_id
_entity_poly.type
_entity_poly.pdbx_seq_one_letter_code
_entity_poly.pdbx_strand_id
1 'polypeptide(L)' 'MGLQPGRPVILDVDTGVDDALALLLAVRSPALDVRGATCVAGNTGLEPVVQNTLRVLDVAGAPHDLPVAARWTAAT' A
#
# COMPACT_ATOMS: atom_id res chain seq x y z
N MET A 1 -23.49 -6.74 19.34
CA MET A 1 -23.38 -6.62 17.87
C MET A 1 -21.90 -6.66 17.56
N GLY A 2 -21.36 -7.83 17.20
CA GLY A 2 -19.93 -7.97 16.97
C GLY A 2 -19.51 -7.17 15.74
N LEU A 3 -18.39 -6.45 15.84
CA LEU A 3 -17.78 -5.83 14.66
C LEU A 3 -17.43 -6.98 13.69
N GLN A 4 -18.00 -6.92 12.49
CA GLN A 4 -17.55 -7.80 11.41
C GLN A 4 -16.06 -7.51 11.18
N PRO A 5 -15.22 -8.53 10.97
CA PRO A 5 -13.82 -8.29 10.64
C PRO A 5 -13.71 -7.40 9.39
N GLY A 6 -12.67 -6.57 9.35
CA GLY A 6 -12.40 -5.70 8.20
C GLY A 6 -12.36 -6.51 6.90
N ARG A 7 -12.80 -5.90 5.80
CA ARG A 7 -12.75 -6.53 4.49
C ARG A 7 -11.28 -6.76 4.09
N PRO A 8 -10.85 -8.01 3.82
CA PRO A 8 -9.48 -8.26 3.42
C PRO A 8 -9.19 -7.64 2.06
N VAL A 9 -8.07 -6.93 1.95
CA VAL A 9 -7.67 -6.24 0.71
C VAL A 9 -6.15 -6.33 0.48
N ILE A 10 -5.78 -6.36 -0.81
CA ILE A 10 -4.44 -6.05 -1.30
C ILE A 10 -4.57 -4.78 -2.13
N LEU A 11 -3.66 -3.83 -1.93
CA LEU A 11 -3.69 -2.53 -2.59
C LEU A 11 -2.65 -2.48 -3.72
N ASP A 12 -3.09 -2.33 -4.96
CA ASP A 12 -2.19 -2.09 -6.10
C ASP A 12 -2.08 -0.58 -6.31
N VAL A 13 -0.87 -0.03 -6.20
CA VAL A 13 -0.62 1.42 -6.11
C VAL A 13 0.53 1.87 -7.00
N ASP A 14 0.45 3.09 -7.52
CA ASP A 14 1.54 3.82 -8.16
C ASP A 14 1.92 5.07 -7.36
N THR A 15 2.07 4.88 -6.04
CA THR A 15 2.08 5.86 -4.95
C THR A 15 2.43 7.29 -5.34
N GLY A 16 1.37 8.00 -5.78
CA GLY A 16 1.26 9.44 -5.83
C GLY A 16 0.69 10.04 -4.55
N VAL A 17 0.22 11.29 -4.61
CA VAL A 17 -0.34 12.01 -3.45
C VAL A 17 -1.67 11.40 -3.00
N ASP A 18 -2.50 11.02 -3.96
CA ASP A 18 -3.80 10.39 -3.76
C ASP A 18 -3.68 8.96 -3.19
N ASP A 19 -2.78 8.14 -3.74
CA ASP A 19 -2.47 6.82 -3.18
C ASP A 19 -1.90 6.92 -1.77
N ALA A 20 -1.05 7.90 -1.50
CA ALA A 20 -0.50 8.11 -0.16
C ALA A 20 -1.62 8.35 0.85
N LEU A 21 -2.61 9.19 0.50
CA LEU A 21 -3.78 9.41 1.32
C LEU A 21 -4.64 8.14 1.46
N ALA A 22 -4.84 7.40 0.37
CA ALA A 22 -5.59 6.15 0.37
C ALA A 22 -4.95 5.10 1.28
N LEU A 23 -3.63 4.94 1.23
CA LEU A 23 -2.86 4.04 2.09
C LEU A 23 -2.98 4.44 3.57
N LEU A 24 -2.83 5.72 3.89
CA LEU A 24 -3.00 6.23 5.26
C LEU A 24 -4.39 5.91 5.82
N LEU A 25 -5.43 6.15 5.01
CA LEU A 25 -6.80 5.86 5.40
C LEU A 25 -7.07 4.35 5.50
N ALA A 26 -6.57 3.56 4.55
CA ALA A 26 -6.81 2.13 4.49
C ALA A 26 -6.20 1.39 5.68
N VAL A 27 -4.93 1.68 6.01
CA VAL A 27 -4.23 1.07 7.15
C VAL A 27 -4.89 1.42 8.48
N ARG A 28 -5.45 2.63 8.61
CA ARG A 28 -6.11 3.10 9.85
C ARG A 28 -7.59 2.74 9.93
N SER A 29 -8.18 2.20 8.88
CA SER A 29 -9.61 1.90 8.82
C SER A 29 -9.91 0.53 9.41
N PRO A 30 -10.73 0.42 10.48
CA PRO A 30 -11.17 -0.88 10.99
C PRO A 30 -12.09 -1.62 10.02
N ALA A 31 -12.59 -0.95 8.97
CA ALA A 31 -13.39 -1.57 7.92
C ALA A 31 -12.55 -2.34 6.90
N LEU A 32 -11.23 -2.16 6.89
CA LEU A 32 -10.32 -2.86 5.99
C LEU A 32 -9.29 -3.67 6.78
N ASP A 33 -8.97 -4.83 6.24
CA ASP A 33 -7.92 -5.70 6.72
C ASP A 33 -6.85 -5.75 5.62
N VAL A 34 -5.90 -4.82 5.69
CA VAL A 34 -4.86 -4.66 4.67
C VAL A 34 -3.85 -5.81 4.80
N ARG A 35 -3.77 -6.66 3.78
CA ARG A 35 -2.92 -7.86 3.77
C ARG A 35 -1.63 -7.69 2.98
N GLY A 36 -1.49 -6.61 2.23
CA GLY A 36 -0.29 -6.29 1.46
C GLY A 36 -0.51 -5.16 0.47
N ALA A 37 0.57 -4.74 -0.18
CA ALA A 37 0.54 -3.79 -1.29
C ALA A 37 1.38 -4.30 -2.47
N THR A 38 0.94 -4.00 -3.69
CA THR A 38 1.71 -4.18 -4.91
C THR A 38 2.01 -2.82 -5.52
N CYS A 39 3.22 -2.65 -6.05
CA CYS A 39 3.69 -1.40 -6.64
C CYS A 39 3.80 -1.54 -8.16
N VAL A 40 3.18 -0.61 -8.88
CA VAL A 40 3.24 -0.47 -10.32
C VAL A 40 3.80 0.91 -10.67
N ALA A 41 4.65 1.04 -11.70
CA ALA A 41 5.09 2.37 -12.11
C ALA A 41 3.94 3.10 -12.85
N GLY A 42 3.75 4.37 -12.54
CA GLY A 42 2.70 5.23 -13.07
C GLY A 42 3.06 6.70 -12.85
N ASN A 43 2.58 7.33 -11.77
CA ASN A 43 2.93 8.71 -11.37
C ASN A 43 4.43 9.03 -11.45
N THR A 44 5.27 8.05 -11.13
CA THR A 44 6.72 8.10 -11.25
C THR A 44 7.27 6.71 -11.58
N GLY A 45 8.60 6.61 -11.68
CA GLY A 45 9.29 5.33 -11.86
C GLY A 45 9.02 4.35 -10.72
N LEU A 46 9.18 3.04 -11.00
CA LEU A 46 8.85 1.98 -10.04
C LEU A 46 9.61 2.10 -8.72
N GLU A 47 10.91 2.38 -8.77
CA GLU A 47 11.73 2.51 -7.57
C GLU A 47 11.24 3.65 -6.66
N PRO A 48 11.04 4.88 -7.15
CA PRO A 48 10.38 5.93 -6.36
C PRO A 48 8.98 5.55 -5.83
N VAL A 49 8.16 4.85 -6.62
CA VAL A 49 6.84 4.36 -6.15
C VAL A 49 7.02 3.46 -4.93
N VAL A 50 7.89 2.44 -5.02
CA VAL A 50 8.14 1.50 -3.91
C VAL A 50 8.61 2.26 -2.67
N GLN A 51 9.56 3.18 -2.82
CA GLN A 51 10.06 3.99 -1.71
C GLN A 51 8.96 4.86 -1.08
N ASN A 52 8.08 5.44 -1.89
CA ASN A 52 6.96 6.23 -1.40
C ASN A 52 5.94 5.35 -0.66
N THR A 53 5.57 4.20 -1.23
CA THR A 53 4.67 3.22 -0.58
C THR A 53 5.20 2.83 0.79
N LEU A 54 6.48 2.47 0.89
CA LEU A 54 7.11 2.06 2.14
C LEU A 54 7.10 3.19 3.20
N ARG A 55 7.45 4.43 2.81
CA ARG A 55 7.40 5.58 3.72
C ARG A 55 5.99 5.87 4.22
N VAL A 56 5.01 5.80 3.34
CA VAL A 56 3.61 6.04 3.73
C VAL A 56 3.11 4.96 4.66
N LEU A 57 3.41 3.68 4.40
CA LEU A 57 3.05 2.57 5.27
C LEU A 57 3.70 2.68 6.66
N ASP A 58 4.96 3.11 6.73
CA ASP A 58 5.66 3.39 7.99
C ASP A 58 4.96 4.50 8.79
N VAL A 59 4.66 5.65 8.15
CA VAL A 59 3.90 6.75 8.75
C VAL A 59 2.48 6.31 9.16
N ALA A 60 1.86 5.45 8.36
CA ALA A 60 0.54 4.89 8.64
C ALA A 60 0.56 3.94 9.84
N GLY A 61 1.73 3.51 10.33
CA GLY A 61 1.85 2.51 11.40
C GLY A 61 1.41 1.13 10.95
N ALA A 62 1.64 0.79 9.67
CA ALA A 62 1.39 -0.55 9.16
C ALA A 62 2.32 -1.56 9.86
N PRO A 63 1.89 -2.83 10.01
CA PRO A 63 2.76 -3.88 10.53
C PRO A 63 4.03 -4.03 9.69
N HIS A 64 5.18 -4.24 10.34
CA HIS A 64 6.47 -4.39 9.65
C HIS A 64 6.55 -5.63 8.75
N ASP A 65 5.70 -6.63 8.98
CA ASP A 65 5.59 -7.85 8.20
C ASP A 65 4.54 -7.76 7.08
N LEU A 66 3.92 -6.59 6.87
CA LEU A 66 3.02 -6.36 5.75
C LEU A 66 3.80 -6.48 4.42
N PRO A 67 3.47 -7.44 3.55
CA PRO A 67 4.22 -7.66 2.33
C PRO A 67 4.00 -6.52 1.34
N VAL A 68 5.10 -6.01 0.78
CA VAL A 68 5.11 -5.08 -0.36
C VAL A 68 5.87 -5.72 -1.50
N ALA A 69 5.19 -5.94 -2.62
CA ALA A 69 5.80 -6.48 -3.83
C ALA A 69 5.84 -5.42 -4.93
N ALA A 70 6.87 -5.44 -5.78
CA ALA A 70 6.97 -4.56 -6.93
C ALA A 70 6.77 -5.35 -8.22
N ARG A 71 6.12 -4.75 -9.21
CA ARG A 71 6.00 -5.38 -10.54
C ARG A 71 7.39 -5.71 -11.09
N TRP A 72 7.51 -6.84 -11.74
CA TRP A 72 8.74 -7.15 -12.45
C TRP A 72 8.95 -6.14 -13.59
N THR A 73 10.18 -5.66 -13.73
CA THR A 73 10.61 -4.88 -14.90
C THR A 73 11.87 -5.56 -15.44
N ALA A 74 11.80 -6.12 -16.65
CA ALA A 74 13.03 -6.37 -17.41
C ALA A 74 13.66 -5.02 -17.67
N ALA A 75 14.91 -4.84 -17.25
CA ALA A 75 15.72 -3.78 -17.82
C ALA A 75 15.86 -4.05 -19.33
N THR A 76 15.15 -3.27 -20.15
CA THR A 76 15.52 -3.03 -21.55
C THR A 76 16.69 -2.08 -21.61
#